data_AF-S5T7D6-F1
#
_entry.id   AF-S5T7D6-F1
#
_cell.length_a   1.000
_cell.length_b   1.000
_cell.length_c   1.000
_cell.angle_alpha   90.00
_cell.angle_beta   90.00
_cell.angle_gamma   90.00
#
_symmetry.space_group_name_H-M   'P 1'
#
loop_
_entity.id
_entity.type
_entity.pdbx_description
1 polymer ?
#
loop_
_entity_poly.entity_id
_entity_poly.type
_entity_poly.pdbx_seq_one_letter_code
_entity_poly.pdbx_strand_id
1 'polypeptide(L)'
;MGKLTVTLTFLLFSAFASAHSGADPLKELNKNKNRLSSVQSEFEQLNKQSEQFESLEKQARYLQKNILILRRLMVKDYPHVTASMSKYKLDYMDEIDNGLEGFKQTLDQMKTVIEN
;
A
#
# COMPACT_ATOMS: atom_id res chain seq x y z
N MET A 1 14.81 28.18 14.89
CA MET A 1 13.37 28.09 14.57
C MET A 1 13.11 28.90 13.31
N GLY A 2 12.72 28.26 12.22
CA GLY A 2 12.35 28.94 10.98
C GLY A 2 12.94 28.29 9.75
N LYS A 3 12.07 28.05 8.77
CA LYS A 3 12.35 27.63 7.38
C LYS A 3 12.63 26.14 7.15
N LEU A 4 11.67 25.26 7.45
CA LEU A 4 11.66 23.93 6.83
C LEU A 4 10.23 23.46 6.51
N THR A 5 9.34 24.39 6.12
CA THR A 5 7.91 24.11 5.96
C THR A 5 7.42 24.19 4.52
N VAL A 6 8.29 24.39 3.52
CA VAL A 6 7.81 24.78 2.17
C VAL A 6 8.22 23.84 1.03
N THR A 7 9.16 22.91 1.17
CA THR A 7 9.71 22.22 -0.02
C THR A 7 9.23 20.79 -0.27
N LEU A 8 8.28 20.25 0.50
CA LEU A 8 7.83 18.87 0.31
C LEU A 8 6.63 18.73 -0.66
N THR A 9 6.01 19.85 -1.05
CA THR A 9 4.76 19.85 -1.83
C THR A 9 4.97 19.59 -3.33
N PHE A 10 6.19 19.63 -3.86
CA PHE A 10 6.42 19.70 -5.31
C PHE A 10 6.73 18.36 -6.01
N LEU A 11 6.89 17.24 -5.29
CA LEU A 11 7.35 15.98 -5.89
C LEU A 11 6.24 14.94 -6.16
N LEU A 12 4.98 15.25 -5.86
CA LEU A 12 3.88 14.29 -5.95
C LEU A 12 3.32 14.08 -7.38
N PHE A 13 3.85 14.74 -8.41
CA PHE A 13 3.11 14.88 -9.67
C PHE A 13 3.49 13.98 -10.84
N SER A 14 4.36 12.97 -10.67
CA SER A 14 4.82 12.18 -11.82
C SER A 14 4.86 10.68 -11.57
N ALA A 15 3.70 10.06 -11.31
CA ALA A 15 3.59 8.61 -11.33
C ALA A 15 2.30 8.11 -11.99
N PHE A 16 2.05 8.55 -13.23
CA PHE A 16 1.22 7.76 -14.13
C PHE A 16 2.06 6.61 -14.71
N ALA A 17 1.87 5.40 -14.17
CA ALA A 17 2.15 4.18 -14.91
C ALA A 17 1.17 3.08 -14.48
N SER A 18 0.18 2.89 -15.34
CA SER A 18 -0.92 1.92 -15.23
C SER A 18 -0.38 0.48 -15.36
N ALA A 19 -0.76 -0.41 -14.44
CA ALA A 19 -0.50 -1.85 -14.58
C ALA A 19 -1.79 -2.56 -15.00
N HIS A 20 -1.90 -2.80 -16.30
CA HIS A 20 -2.84 -3.72 -16.94
C HIS A 20 -2.57 -5.17 -16.51
N SER A 21 -3.58 -5.89 -16.02
CA SER A 21 -3.61 -7.36 -16.10
C SER A 21 -5.05 -7.87 -15.94
N GLY A 22 -5.56 -8.56 -16.96
CA GLY A 22 -6.90 -9.19 -17.00
C GLY A 22 -7.03 -10.46 -16.16
N ALA A 23 -6.41 -10.50 -14.97
CA ALA A 23 -6.55 -11.59 -14.02
C ALA A 23 -7.78 -11.39 -13.12
N ASP A 24 -8.45 -12.49 -12.74
CA ASP A 24 -9.56 -12.46 -11.78
C ASP A 24 -9.09 -11.84 -10.44
N PRO A 25 -9.63 -10.68 -10.03
CA PRO A 25 -9.21 -9.98 -8.82
C PRO A 25 -9.39 -10.81 -7.54
N LEU A 26 -10.40 -11.69 -7.48
CA LEU A 26 -10.60 -12.56 -6.31
C LEU A 26 -9.52 -13.65 -6.26
N LYS A 27 -9.15 -14.21 -7.42
CA LYS A 27 -8.04 -15.16 -7.53
C LYS A 27 -6.71 -14.53 -7.13
N GLU A 28 -6.46 -13.29 -7.56
CA GLU A 28 -5.26 -12.55 -7.21
C GLU A 28 -5.21 -12.19 -5.71
N LEU A 29 -6.34 -11.75 -5.13
CA LEU A 29 -6.47 -11.49 -3.70
C LEU A 29 -6.15 -12.73 -2.87
N ASN A 30 -6.75 -13.88 -3.20
CA ASN A 30 -6.51 -15.13 -2.48
C ASN A 30 -5.05 -15.57 -2.58
N LYS A 31 -4.43 -15.44 -3.76
CA LYS A 31 -3.00 -15.72 -3.95
C LYS A 31 -2.12 -14.83 -3.06
N ASN A 32 -2.42 -13.54 -2.98
CA ASN A 32 -1.66 -12.60 -2.15
C ASN A 32 -1.87 -12.85 -0.66
N LYS A 33 -3.08 -13.20 -0.22
CA LYS A 33 -3.37 -13.62 1.16
C LYS A 33 -2.58 -14.86 1.56
N ASN A 34 -2.52 -15.88 0.71
CA ASN A 34 -1.74 -17.09 0.98
C ASN A 34 -0.24 -16.78 1.11
N ARG A 35 0.28 -15.91 0.24
CA ARG A 35 1.68 -15.48 0.30
C ARG A 35 1.99 -14.64 1.54
N LEU A 36 1.08 -13.74 1.93
CA LEU A 36 1.19 -12.98 3.18
C LEU A 36 1.25 -13.91 4.38
N SER A 37 0.33 -14.88 4.46
CA SER A 37 0.29 -15.87 5.54
C SER A 37 1.56 -16.71 5.60
N SER A 38 2.12 -17.13 4.46
CA SER A 38 3.39 -17.87 4.39
C SER A 38 4.53 -17.05 4.97
N VAL A 39 4.70 -15.81 4.50
CA VAL A 39 5.77 -14.91 4.95
C VAL A 39 5.64 -14.56 6.43
N GLN A 40 4.42 -14.40 6.94
CA GLN A 40 4.15 -14.20 8.37
C GLN A 40 4.52 -15.41 9.21
N SER A 41 4.20 -16.63 8.74
CA SER A 41 4.58 -17.86 9.43
C SER A 41 6.10 -18.08 9.41
N GLU A 42 6.77 -17.75 8.31
CA GLU A 42 8.22 -17.87 8.17
C GLU A 42 8.96 -16.86 9.05
N PHE A 43 8.37 -15.69 9.33
CA PHE A 43 8.97 -14.64 10.16
C PHE A 43 9.40 -15.12 11.54
N GLU A 44 8.59 -15.97 12.19
CA GLU A 44 8.86 -16.52 13.53
C GLU A 44 10.13 -17.38 13.58
N GLN A 45 10.60 -17.88 12.43
CA GLN A 45 11.78 -18.74 12.32
C GLN A 45 13.05 -17.95 11.98
N LEU A 46 12.92 -16.64 11.69
CA LEU A 46 14.04 -15.80 11.30
C LEU A 46 14.83 -15.35 12.51
N ASN A 47 16.12 -15.63 12.51
CA ASN A 47 17.04 -15.29 13.60
C ASN A 47 17.96 -14.12 13.26
N LYS A 48 17.95 -13.67 12.00
CA LYS A 48 18.73 -12.50 11.55
C LYS A 48 17.80 -11.31 11.40
N GLN A 49 18.21 -10.20 11.99
CA GLN A 49 17.50 -8.92 11.91
C GLN A 49 17.24 -8.50 10.45
N SER A 50 18.23 -8.68 9.55
CA SER A 50 18.07 -8.39 8.12
C SER A 50 16.97 -9.22 7.45
N GLU A 51 16.87 -10.51 7.78
CA GLU A 51 15.85 -11.41 7.22
C GLU A 51 14.45 -11.04 7.78
N GLN A 52 14.38 -10.70 9.07
CA GLN A 52 13.16 -10.21 9.72
C GLN A 52 12.64 -8.94 9.03
N PHE A 53 13.53 -7.99 8.71
CA PHE A 53 13.16 -6.78 7.97
C PHE A 53 12.66 -7.07 6.56
N GLU A 54 13.36 -7.92 5.80
CA GLU A 54 12.90 -8.31 4.46
C GLU A 54 11.51 -8.97 4.51
N SER A 55 11.25 -9.77 5.54
CA SER A 55 9.93 -10.36 5.76
C SER A 55 8.87 -9.29 6.06
N LEU A 56 9.14 -8.33 6.95
CA LEU A 56 8.22 -7.21 7.24
C LEU A 56 7.90 -6.38 5.97
N GLU A 57 8.90 -6.12 5.13
CA GLU A 57 8.71 -5.40 3.87
C GLU A 57 7.86 -6.21 2.86
N LYS A 58 8.06 -7.54 2.80
CA LYS A 58 7.21 -8.44 2.00
C LYS A 58 5.77 -8.43 2.53
N GLN A 59 5.56 -8.45 3.85
CA GLN A 59 4.23 -8.38 4.46
C GLN A 59 3.52 -7.07 4.12
N ALA A 60 4.19 -5.93 4.27
CA ALA A 60 3.65 -4.61 3.93
C ALA A 60 3.23 -4.54 2.45
N ARG A 61 4.06 -5.05 1.53
CA ARG A 61 3.74 -5.10 0.10
C ARG A 61 2.52 -5.96 -0.20
N TYR A 62 2.34 -7.10 0.46
CA TYR A 62 1.16 -7.94 0.24
C TYR A 62 -0.11 -7.29 0.80
N LEU A 63 -0.03 -6.63 1.97
CA LEU A 63 -1.15 -5.87 2.54
C LEU A 63 -1.58 -4.73 1.61
N GLN A 64 -0.63 -3.94 1.10
CA GLN A 64 -0.91 -2.88 0.13
C GLN A 64 -1.62 -3.44 -1.10
N LYS A 65 -1.10 -4.53 -1.69
CA LYS A 65 -1.71 -5.17 -2.87
C LYS A 65 -3.13 -5.67 -2.61
N ASN A 66 -3.38 -6.29 -1.45
CA ASN A 66 -4.71 -6.76 -1.09
C ASN A 66 -5.72 -5.61 -1.04
N ILE A 67 -5.33 -4.47 -0.45
CA ILE A 67 -6.22 -3.31 -0.33
C ILE A 67 -6.49 -2.69 -1.70
N LEU A 68 -5.49 -2.59 -2.58
CA LEU A 68 -5.69 -2.12 -3.97
C LEU A 68 -6.65 -3.01 -4.78
N ILE A 69 -6.66 -4.32 -4.54
CA ILE A 69 -7.58 -5.24 -5.19
C ILE A 69 -9.00 -5.08 -4.62
N LEU A 70 -9.11 -5.00 -3.29
CA LEU A 70 -10.39 -4.78 -2.60
C LEU A 70 -11.02 -3.43 -3.01
N ARG A 71 -10.20 -2.38 -3.13
CA ARG A 71 -10.58 -1.07 -3.69
C ARG A 71 -11.26 -1.23 -5.06
N ARG A 72 -10.59 -1.93 -5.98
CA ARG A 72 -11.10 -2.16 -7.34
C ARG A 72 -12.42 -2.95 -7.35
N LEU A 73 -12.54 -3.95 -6.48
CA LEU A 73 -13.79 -4.70 -6.31
C LEU A 73 -14.92 -3.81 -5.78
N MET A 74 -14.66 -3.00 -4.75
CA MET A 74 -15.64 -2.07 -4.20
C MET A 74 -16.12 -1.03 -5.22
N VAL A 75 -15.22 -0.47 -6.04
CA VAL A 75 -15.59 0.48 -7.11
C VAL A 75 -16.50 -0.17 -8.15
N LYS A 76 -16.23 -1.43 -8.49
CA LYS A 76 -17.05 -2.17 -9.47
C LYS A 76 -18.45 -2.44 -8.94
N ASP A 77 -18.58 -2.74 -7.65
CA ASP A 77 -19.85 -3.13 -7.03
C ASP A 77 -20.66 -1.93 -6.49
N TYR A 78 -20.01 -0.80 -6.19
CA TYR A 78 -20.64 0.45 -5.72
C TYR A 78 -20.09 1.67 -6.47
N PRO A 79 -20.91 2.38 -7.28
CA PRO A 79 -20.39 3.43 -8.18
C PRO A 79 -19.99 4.76 -7.48
N HIS A 80 -20.47 5.04 -6.26
CA HIS A 80 -20.34 6.36 -5.61
C HIS A 80 -18.94 6.74 -5.09
N VAL A 81 -17.89 5.98 -5.42
CA VAL A 81 -16.55 6.10 -4.82
C VAL A 81 -15.53 6.84 -5.69
N THR A 82 -15.87 7.17 -6.94
CA THR A 82 -15.03 7.97 -7.84
C THR A 82 -15.33 9.46 -7.69
N ALA A 83 -14.37 10.36 -7.98
CA ALA A 83 -14.57 11.81 -7.85
C ALA A 83 -15.77 12.35 -8.64
N SER A 84 -16.05 11.80 -9.83
CA SER A 84 -17.18 12.21 -10.68
C SER A 84 -18.54 11.80 -10.12
N MET A 85 -18.56 10.82 -9.21
CA MET A 85 -19.76 10.28 -8.58
C MET A 85 -19.86 10.64 -7.09
N SER A 86 -18.83 11.27 -6.55
CA SER A 86 -18.76 11.81 -5.19
C SER A 86 -19.45 13.17 -5.10
N LYS A 87 -20.35 13.33 -4.12
CA LYS A 87 -20.96 14.62 -3.77
C LYS A 87 -19.91 15.71 -3.50
N TYR A 88 -18.74 15.31 -3.00
CA TYR A 88 -17.67 16.21 -2.57
C TYR A 88 -16.57 16.37 -3.61
N LYS A 89 -16.73 15.81 -4.83
CA LYS A 89 -15.70 15.76 -5.86
C LYS A 89 -14.37 15.15 -5.37
N LEU A 90 -14.46 14.33 -4.33
CA LEU A 90 -13.33 13.64 -3.71
C LEU A 90 -13.27 12.21 -4.23
N ASP A 91 -12.12 11.81 -4.74
CA ASP A 91 -11.86 10.40 -5.04
C ASP A 91 -11.46 9.69 -3.74
N TYR A 92 -12.46 9.16 -3.04
CA TYR A 92 -12.25 8.48 -1.77
C TYR A 92 -11.25 7.33 -1.85
N MET A 93 -11.07 6.77 -3.03
CA MET A 93 -10.20 5.64 -3.23
C MET A 93 -8.76 6.07 -3.51
N ASP A 94 -8.57 7.22 -4.15
CA ASP A 94 -7.25 7.87 -4.23
C ASP A 94 -6.74 8.25 -2.83
N GLU A 95 -7.62 8.80 -1.98
CA GLU A 95 -7.28 9.12 -0.58
C GLU A 95 -6.88 7.88 0.23
N ILE A 96 -7.56 6.75 0.02
CA ILE A 96 -7.19 5.47 0.64
C ILE A 96 -5.81 5.03 0.16
N ASP A 97 -5.54 5.09 -1.14
CA ASP A 97 -4.24 4.69 -1.70
C ASP A 97 -3.09 5.55 -1.17
N ASN A 98 -3.31 6.87 -1.07
CA ASN A 98 -2.36 7.81 -0.46
C ASN A 98 -2.09 7.46 1.01
N GLY A 99 -3.12 7.08 1.77
CA GLY A 99 -2.98 6.62 3.14
C GLY A 99 -2.15 5.33 3.27
N LEU A 100 -2.29 4.40 2.33
CA LEU A 100 -1.51 3.17 2.30
C LEU A 100 -0.05 3.40 1.95
N GLU A 101 0.23 4.35 1.06
CA GLU A 101 1.58 4.76 0.76
C GLU A 101 2.24 5.41 1.98
N GLY A 102 1.52 6.26 2.70
CA GLY A 102 1.96 6.79 3.99
C GLY A 102 2.24 5.69 5.03
N PHE A 103 1.42 4.63 5.07
CA PHE A 103 1.65 3.47 5.94
C PHE A 103 2.94 2.73 5.57
N LYS A 104 3.19 2.50 4.28
CA LYS A 104 4.44 1.90 3.81
C LYS A 104 5.64 2.77 4.18
N GLN A 105 5.57 4.07 3.94
CA GLN A 105 6.63 5.01 4.31
C GLN A 105 6.91 5.02 5.82
N THR A 106 5.86 4.91 6.65
CA THR A 106 6.00 4.80 8.11
C THR A 106 6.77 3.53 8.50
N LEU A 107 6.51 2.42 7.82
CA LEU A 107 7.26 1.18 8.06
C LEU A 107 8.72 1.28 7.59
N ASP A 108 8.96 1.95 6.46
CA ASP A 108 10.33 2.22 5.97
C ASP A 108 11.11 3.13 6.95
N GLN A 109 10.44 4.11 7.55
CA GLN A 109 11.03 4.95 8.61
C GLN A 109 11.29 4.16 9.89
N MET A 110 10.35 3.31 10.31
CA MET A 110 10.52 2.41 11.44
C MET A 110 11.73 1.48 11.24
N LYS A 111 11.96 1.02 10.01
CA LYS A 111 13.18 0.28 9.64
C LYS A 111 14.45 1.12 9.90
N THR A 112 14.51 2.35 9.41
CA THR A 112 15.68 3.24 9.64
C THR A 112 15.97 3.50 11.12
N VAL A 113 14.92 3.52 11.97
CA VAL A 113 15.07 3.72 13.41
C VAL A 113 15.61 2.48 14.11
N ILE A 114 15.18 1.29 13.71
CA ILE A 114 15.60 0.02 14.34
C ILE A 114 16.99 -0.44 13.83
N GLU A 115 17.45 0.08 12.69
CA GLU A 115 18.77 -0.18 12.11
C GLU A 115 19.89 0.78 12.61
N ASN A 116 19.55 1.78 13.43
CA ASN A 116 20.51 2.62 14.18
C ASN A 116 20.59 2.19 15.63
#